data_AF-A0A497SAS3-F1
#
_entry.id   AF-A0A497SAS3-F1
#
_cell.length_a   1.000
_cell.length_b   1.000
_cell.length_c   1.000
_cell.angle_alpha   90.00
_cell.angle_beta   90.00
_cell.angle_gamma   90.00
#
_symmetry.space_group_name_H-M   'P 1'
#
loop_
_entity.id
_entity.type
_entity.pdbx_description
1 polymer ?
#
loop_
_entity_poly.entity_id
_entity_poly.type
_entity_poly.pdbx_seq_one_letter_code
_entity_poly.pdbx_strand_id
1 'polypeptide(L)'
;MRIITIFSFVLISALLWFLLYDSALRNYSLIPALFAIQISLNDFLEIYIFSSVGRRLFLLLIFPGTVMHELSHYIAAKLLGCQVMDISLFRPDMKNGTLGEVRYRCKDDILIPIKTLFIGIAPFIGCGLLLVALFNFYNSYSGNDLITVKILDVESMDGILKSLIKIWSLFYLQFKINFDPILIIVLYMQICLGLGVAPSSADFKQFLRSFMEHKIGALILLLLLVSISLIPVIENSNGIEYGEFLTGYITLALNYVILISLISISLLLISIPLIFIGIKFLEIGFMFKFLSVLILILGYLVLRDIRIAILILISSILIFRYFGILTKIRK
;
A
#
# COMPACT_ATOMS: atom_id res chain seq x y z
N MET A 1 -12.01 -7.60 13.79
CA MET A 1 -12.32 -6.18 13.51
C MET A 1 -12.08 -5.82 12.04
N ARG A 2 -10.93 -6.17 11.43
CA ARG A 2 -10.61 -5.79 10.03
C ARG A 2 -11.49 -6.43 8.94
N ILE A 3 -12.01 -7.66 9.12
CA ILE A 3 -12.95 -8.29 8.15
C ILE A 3 -14.21 -7.45 7.93
N ILE A 4 -14.78 -6.87 9.00
CA ILE A 4 -15.95 -6.00 8.89
C ILE A 4 -15.59 -4.77 8.07
N THR A 5 -14.44 -4.15 8.34
CA THR A 5 -13.94 -3.00 7.57
C THR A 5 -13.76 -3.33 6.08
N ILE A 6 -13.17 -4.49 5.75
CA ILE A 6 -13.00 -4.96 4.37
C ILE A 6 -14.37 -5.12 3.70
N PHE A 7 -15.30 -5.81 4.35
CA PHE A 7 -16.65 -6.01 3.81
C PHE A 7 -17.40 -4.69 3.63
N SER A 8 -17.27 -3.75 4.58
CA SER A 8 -17.84 -2.41 4.45
C SER A 8 -17.29 -1.67 3.25
N PHE A 9 -15.98 -1.72 2.98
CA PHE A 9 -15.39 -1.07 1.81
C PHE A 9 -15.86 -1.69 0.49
N VAL A 10 -15.97 -3.02 0.42
CA VAL A 10 -16.52 -3.70 -0.77
C VAL A 10 -17.97 -3.30 -1.00
N LEU A 11 -18.79 -3.26 0.06
CA LEU A 11 -20.18 -2.85 -0.03
C LEU A 11 -20.32 -1.38 -0.46
N ILE A 12 -19.51 -0.49 0.12
CA ILE A 12 -19.46 0.94 -0.27
C ILE A 12 -19.09 1.07 -1.74
N SER A 13 -18.10 0.31 -2.21
CA SER A 13 -17.71 0.30 -3.63
C SER A 13 -18.86 -0.11 -4.54
N ALA A 14 -19.57 -1.20 -4.21
CA ALA A 14 -20.72 -1.68 -4.97
C ALA A 14 -21.89 -0.68 -4.98
N LEU A 15 -22.17 -0.05 -3.83
CA LEU A 15 -23.20 0.98 -3.72
C LEU A 15 -22.85 2.21 -4.55
N LEU A 16 -21.62 2.72 -4.44
CA LEU A 16 -21.15 3.85 -5.23
C LEU A 16 -21.15 3.54 -6.72
N TRP A 17 -20.80 2.32 -7.12
CA TRP A 17 -20.85 1.89 -8.52
C TRP A 17 -22.26 1.99 -9.11
N PHE A 18 -23.29 1.62 -8.35
CA PHE A 18 -24.68 1.74 -8.76
C PHE A 18 -25.16 3.20 -8.74
N LEU A 19 -24.84 3.95 -7.68
CA LEU A 19 -25.24 5.36 -7.55
C LEU A 19 -24.62 6.27 -8.61
N LEU A 20 -23.42 5.92 -9.08
CA LEU A 20 -22.63 6.71 -10.04
C LEU A 20 -22.75 6.20 -11.48
N TYR A 21 -23.75 5.36 -11.81
CA TYR A 21 -23.85 4.63 -13.08
C TYR A 21 -23.67 5.49 -14.35
N ASP A 22 -24.24 6.70 -14.37
CA ASP A 22 -24.18 7.65 -15.50
C ASP A 22 -23.16 8.80 -15.29
N SER A 23 -22.36 8.74 -14.24
CA SER A 23 -21.38 9.80 -13.94
C SER A 23 -20.00 9.48 -14.50
N ALA A 24 -19.25 10.51 -14.89
CA ALA A 24 -17.83 10.40 -15.23
C ALA A 24 -16.98 9.86 -14.07
N LEU A 25 -17.49 9.92 -12.84
CA LEU A 25 -16.80 9.48 -11.64
C LEU A 25 -17.04 8.00 -11.27
N ARG A 26 -17.83 7.28 -12.08
CA ARG A 26 -18.21 5.89 -11.82
C ARG A 26 -17.02 4.99 -11.51
N ASN A 27 -15.95 5.07 -12.28
CA ASN A 27 -14.81 4.16 -12.12
C ASN A 27 -13.99 4.43 -10.85
N TYR A 28 -14.07 5.65 -10.29
CA TYR A 28 -13.45 5.97 -9.00
C TYR A 28 -14.21 5.35 -7.82
N SER A 29 -15.42 4.83 -8.03
CA SER A 29 -16.14 4.04 -7.02
C SER A 29 -15.43 2.74 -6.64
N LEU A 30 -14.39 2.34 -7.39
CA LEU A 30 -13.52 1.21 -7.06
C LEU A 30 -12.49 1.50 -5.96
N ILE A 31 -12.20 2.77 -5.64
CA ILE A 31 -11.18 3.12 -4.64
C ILE A 31 -11.41 2.37 -3.30
N PRO A 32 -12.63 2.32 -2.74
CA PRO A 32 -12.92 1.49 -1.57
C PRO A 32 -12.57 0.01 -1.76
N ALA A 33 -12.87 -0.59 -2.91
CA ALA A 33 -12.51 -1.98 -3.19
C ALA A 33 -10.98 -2.17 -3.27
N LEU A 34 -10.24 -1.21 -3.82
CA LEU A 34 -8.77 -1.23 -3.82
C LEU A 34 -8.21 -1.17 -2.39
N PHE A 35 -8.77 -0.33 -1.52
CA PHE A 35 -8.41 -0.32 -0.09
C PHE A 35 -8.73 -1.64 0.60
N ALA A 36 -9.87 -2.25 0.31
CA ALA A 36 -10.22 -3.56 0.84
C ALA A 36 -9.19 -4.65 0.45
N ILE A 37 -8.76 -4.66 -0.81
CA ILE A 37 -7.72 -5.57 -1.30
C ILE A 37 -6.40 -5.28 -0.60
N GLN A 38 -6.00 -4.01 -0.52
CA GLN A 38 -4.75 -3.61 0.11
C GLN A 38 -4.69 -3.99 1.60
N ILE A 39 -5.75 -3.72 2.36
CA ILE A 39 -5.86 -4.12 3.77
C ILE A 39 -5.77 -5.65 3.91
N SER A 40 -6.47 -6.39 3.03
CA SER A 40 -6.45 -7.86 3.06
C SER A 40 -5.05 -8.44 2.79
N LEU A 41 -4.34 -7.88 1.81
CA LEU A 41 -2.96 -8.29 1.48
C LEU A 41 -1.99 -7.93 2.60
N ASN A 42 -2.14 -6.74 3.18
CA ASN A 42 -1.31 -6.30 4.30
C ASN A 42 -1.51 -7.20 5.53
N ASP A 43 -2.77 -7.46 5.92
CA ASP A 43 -3.12 -8.36 7.03
C ASP A 43 -2.52 -9.76 6.82
N PHE A 44 -2.66 -10.30 5.61
CA PHE A 44 -2.09 -11.60 5.27
C PHE A 44 -0.57 -11.62 5.45
N LEU A 45 0.14 -10.62 4.92
CA LEU A 45 1.60 -10.53 5.02
C LEU A 45 2.07 -10.31 6.46
N GLU A 46 1.43 -9.42 7.22
CA GLU A 46 1.75 -9.18 8.63
C GLU A 46 1.63 -10.47 9.45
N ILE A 47 0.50 -11.17 9.33
CA ILE A 47 0.25 -12.43 10.03
C ILE A 47 1.26 -13.50 9.60
N TYR A 48 1.52 -13.61 8.30
CA TYR A 48 2.43 -14.61 7.75
C TYR A 48 3.87 -14.39 8.19
N ILE A 49 4.37 -13.14 8.13
CA ILE A 49 5.71 -12.78 8.60
C ILE A 49 5.81 -13.03 10.11
N PHE A 50 4.87 -12.50 10.89
CA PHE A 50 4.91 -12.60 12.35
C PHE A 50 4.95 -14.06 12.83
N SER A 51 4.11 -14.91 12.24
CA SER A 51 4.04 -16.34 12.57
C SER A 51 5.27 -17.15 12.12
N SER A 52 5.95 -16.72 11.05
CA SER A 52 7.01 -17.52 10.42
C SER A 52 8.43 -17.15 10.86
N VAL A 53 8.78 -15.86 10.94
CA VAL A 53 10.15 -15.41 11.25
C VAL A 53 10.34 -14.93 12.69
N GLY A 54 9.24 -14.81 13.43
CA GLY A 54 9.24 -14.34 14.81
C GLY A 54 9.44 -12.83 14.95
N ARG A 55 9.41 -12.37 16.21
CA ARG A 55 9.26 -10.95 16.57
C ARG A 55 10.34 -10.03 15.99
N ARG A 56 11.61 -10.43 16.01
CA ARG A 56 12.72 -9.53 15.66
C ARG A 56 12.70 -9.13 14.18
N LEU A 57 12.56 -10.10 13.28
CA LEU A 57 12.52 -9.83 11.84
C LEU A 57 11.23 -9.12 11.44
N PHE A 58 10.10 -9.48 12.06
CA PHE A 58 8.85 -8.77 11.88
C PHE A 58 9.00 -7.27 12.20
N LEU A 59 9.59 -6.95 13.35
CA LEU A 59 9.81 -5.55 13.75
C LEU A 59 10.74 -4.81 12.80
N LEU A 60 11.78 -5.46 12.27
CA LEU A 60 12.71 -4.86 11.31
C LEU A 60 12.03 -4.54 9.97
N LEU A 61 11.14 -5.42 9.49
CA LEU A 61 10.42 -5.21 8.24
C LEU A 61 9.33 -4.15 8.34
N ILE A 62 8.66 -4.04 9.48
CA ILE A 62 7.55 -3.08 9.63
C ILE A 62 8.03 -1.68 10.09
N PHE A 63 9.20 -1.60 10.74
CA PHE A 63 9.72 -0.38 11.37
C PHE A 63 9.69 0.87 10.47
N PRO A 64 10.32 0.90 9.27
CA PRO A 64 10.35 2.13 8.47
C PRO A 64 8.95 2.56 8.02
N GLY A 65 8.09 1.58 7.70
CA GLY A 65 6.71 1.80 7.32
C GLY A 65 5.90 2.42 8.45
N THR A 66 5.98 1.85 9.66
CA THR A 66 5.30 2.38 10.85
C THR A 66 5.76 3.79 11.19
N VAL A 67 7.07 4.06 11.16
CA VAL A 67 7.59 5.40 11.45
C VAL A 67 7.00 6.43 10.49
N MET A 68 6.97 6.13 9.19
CA MET A 68 6.38 7.03 8.19
C MET A 68 4.86 7.14 8.31
N HIS A 69 4.19 6.06 8.70
CA HIS A 69 2.75 6.04 8.94
C HIS A 69 2.37 7.01 10.06
N GLU A 70 3.00 6.88 11.23
CA GLU A 70 2.76 7.76 12.38
C GLU A 70 3.23 9.19 12.11
N LEU A 71 4.35 9.38 11.42
CA LEU A 71 4.82 10.70 11.05
C LEU A 71 3.82 11.43 10.14
N SER A 72 3.13 10.70 9.26
CA SER A 72 2.09 11.26 8.40
C SER A 72 0.91 11.79 9.20
N HIS A 73 0.44 11.03 10.21
CA HIS A 73 -0.58 11.50 11.17
C HIS A 73 -0.13 12.77 11.88
N TYR A 74 1.10 12.78 12.39
CA TYR A 74 1.67 13.94 13.08
C TYR A 74 1.71 15.19 12.20
N ILE A 75 2.24 15.07 10.97
CA ILE A 75 2.34 16.19 10.03
C ILE A 75 0.95 16.71 9.69
N ALA A 76 0.00 15.83 9.36
CA ALA A 76 -1.37 16.24 9.05
C ALA A 76 -2.04 16.93 10.24
N ALA A 77 -1.92 16.38 11.45
CA ALA A 77 -2.47 16.99 12.66
C ALA A 77 -1.91 18.41 12.90
N LYS A 78 -0.60 18.61 12.68
CA LYS A 78 0.05 19.93 12.80
C LYS A 78 -0.43 20.92 11.74
N LEU A 79 -0.49 20.51 10.48
CA LEU A 79 -0.94 21.36 9.37
C LEU A 79 -2.40 21.80 9.53
N LEU A 80 -3.23 20.94 10.12
CA LEU A 80 -4.65 21.20 10.36
C LEU A 80 -4.93 21.95 11.67
N GLY A 81 -3.89 22.36 12.39
CA GLY A 81 -4.00 23.12 13.63
C GLY A 81 -4.51 22.30 14.82
N CYS A 82 -4.39 20.97 14.79
CA CYS A 82 -4.70 20.12 15.92
C CYS A 82 -3.51 20.04 16.89
N GLN A 83 -3.80 19.99 18.18
CA GLN A 83 -2.79 19.88 19.23
C GLN A 83 -2.33 18.43 19.34
N VAL A 84 -1.07 18.15 19.00
CA VAL A 84 -0.44 16.86 19.25
C VAL A 84 -0.09 16.76 20.74
N MET A 85 -0.64 15.77 21.41
CA MET A 85 -0.48 15.52 22.85
C MET A 85 0.66 14.55 23.13
N ASP A 86 0.81 13.52 22.29
CA ASP A 86 1.82 12.49 22.43
C ASP A 86 2.17 11.88 21.08
N ILE A 87 3.43 11.45 20.92
CA ILE A 87 3.95 10.87 19.70
C ILE A 87 4.86 9.68 20.03
N SER A 88 4.49 8.52 19.49
CA SER A 88 5.27 7.30 19.60
C SER A 88 5.40 6.68 18.21
N LEU A 89 6.45 7.06 17.47
CA LEU A 89 6.67 6.60 16.10
C LEU A 89 6.90 5.08 16.00
N PHE A 90 7.53 4.49 17.01
CA PHE A 90 7.72 3.05 17.08
C PHE A 90 7.93 2.57 18.52
N ARG A 91 6.87 2.04 19.12
CA ARG A 91 6.90 1.44 20.46
C ARG A 91 6.01 0.19 20.46
N PRO A 92 6.49 -0.91 19.85
CA PRO A 92 5.66 -2.08 19.61
C PRO A 92 5.22 -2.77 20.91
N ASP A 93 3.93 -2.71 21.19
CA ASP A 93 3.27 -3.44 22.25
C ASP A 93 2.49 -4.63 21.66
N MET A 94 3.11 -5.80 21.75
CA MET A 94 2.56 -7.05 21.20
C MET A 94 1.32 -7.55 21.94
N LYS A 95 1.04 -7.06 23.16
CA LYS A 95 -0.19 -7.44 23.88
C LYS A 95 -1.41 -6.75 23.28
N ASN A 96 -1.23 -5.50 22.89
CA ASN A 96 -2.28 -4.64 22.33
C ASN A 96 -2.26 -4.58 20.80
N GLY A 97 -1.21 -5.09 20.16
CA GLY A 97 -1.03 -5.06 18.71
C GLY A 97 -0.71 -3.66 18.17
N THR A 98 -0.27 -2.73 19.03
CA THR A 98 0.08 -1.37 18.63
C THR A 98 1.57 -1.27 18.30
N LEU A 99 1.90 -0.67 17.16
CA LEU A 99 3.30 -0.49 16.72
C LEU A 99 3.79 0.93 16.96
N GLY A 100 2.90 1.90 16.82
CA GLY A 100 3.08 3.31 17.12
C GLY A 100 1.73 3.95 17.42
N GLU A 101 1.76 5.22 17.81
CA GLU A 101 0.55 6.02 18.05
C GLU A 101 0.88 7.52 17.99
N VAL A 102 0.01 8.30 17.35
CA VAL A 102 -0.04 9.76 17.49
C VAL A 102 -1.35 10.17 18.14
N ARG A 103 -1.27 10.70 19.36
CA ARG A 103 -2.44 11.24 20.07
C ARG A 103 -2.55 12.72 19.80
N TYR A 104 -3.67 13.14 19.24
CA TYR A 104 -3.96 14.53 18.93
C TYR A 104 -5.36 14.93 19.39
N ARG A 105 -5.55 16.23 19.62
CA ARG A 105 -6.84 16.84 19.93
C ARG A 105 -7.07 17.99 18.97
N CYS A 106 -8.14 17.89 18.19
CA CYS A 106 -8.60 19.00 17.35
C CYS A 106 -9.56 19.89 18.16
N LYS A 107 -9.56 21.19 17.85
CA LYS A 107 -10.59 22.10 18.36
C LYS A 107 -11.96 21.61 17.87
N ASP A 108 -12.95 21.65 18.77
CA ASP A 108 -14.34 21.37 18.43
C ASP A 108 -14.89 22.54 17.61
N ASP A 109 -14.76 22.41 16.28
CA ASP A 109 -15.24 23.39 15.30
C ASP A 109 -15.87 22.69 14.11
N ILE A 110 -16.51 23.48 13.24
CA ILE A 110 -17.26 23.00 12.07
C ILE A 110 -16.39 22.14 11.14
N LEU A 111 -15.07 22.34 11.16
CA LEU A 111 -14.12 21.64 10.30
C LEU A 111 -13.59 20.35 10.92
N ILE A 112 -14.00 19.96 12.14
CA ILE A 112 -13.51 18.74 12.78
C ILE A 112 -13.68 17.47 11.93
N PRO A 113 -14.79 17.23 11.19
CA PRO A 113 -14.92 16.03 10.36
C PRO A 113 -13.90 16.04 9.21
N ILE A 114 -13.69 17.19 8.59
CA ILE A 114 -12.70 17.38 7.51
C ILE A 114 -11.28 17.15 8.06
N LYS A 115 -10.94 17.74 9.20
CA LYS A 115 -9.61 17.57 9.82
C LYS A 115 -9.33 16.10 10.14
N THR A 116 -10.28 15.41 10.77
CA THR A 116 -10.13 13.99 11.11
C THR A 116 -10.08 13.07 9.89
N LEU A 117 -10.75 13.42 8.78
CA LEU A 117 -10.62 12.72 7.50
C LEU A 117 -9.20 12.85 6.94
N PHE A 118 -8.68 14.07 6.84
CA PHE A 118 -7.33 14.30 6.31
C PHE A 118 -6.26 13.65 7.18
N ILE A 119 -6.40 13.70 8.51
CA ILE A 119 -5.48 12.98 9.41
C ILE A 119 -5.61 11.47 9.20
N GLY A 120 -6.84 10.92 9.18
CA GLY A 120 -7.05 9.48 9.00
C GLY A 120 -6.49 8.92 7.68
N ILE A 121 -6.54 9.71 6.59
CA ILE A 121 -5.99 9.32 5.28
C ILE A 121 -4.51 9.74 5.13
N ALA A 122 -3.96 10.51 6.06
CA ALA A 122 -2.58 11.01 5.97
C ALA A 122 -1.54 9.92 5.75
N PRO A 123 -1.57 8.75 6.44
CA PRO A 123 -0.58 7.69 6.19
C PRO A 123 -0.64 7.12 4.78
N PHE A 124 -1.85 6.99 4.21
CA PHE A 124 -2.02 6.54 2.84
C PHE A 124 -1.33 7.50 1.86
N ILE A 125 -1.51 8.81 2.04
CA ILE A 125 -0.89 9.84 1.21
C ILE A 125 0.62 9.92 1.48
N GLY A 126 1.05 9.98 2.74
CA GLY A 126 2.45 10.15 3.11
C GLY A 126 3.32 8.96 2.73
N CYS A 127 2.94 7.75 3.14
CA CYS A 127 3.64 6.53 2.72
C CYS A 127 3.52 6.32 1.19
N GLY A 128 2.36 6.64 0.61
CA GLY A 128 2.09 6.44 -0.81
C GLY A 128 2.90 7.35 -1.73
N LEU A 129 2.97 8.65 -1.41
CA LEU A 129 3.80 9.60 -2.15
C LEU A 129 5.28 9.26 -2.03
N LEU A 130 5.74 8.86 -0.82
CA LEU A 130 7.12 8.42 -0.64
C LEU A 130 7.41 7.13 -1.43
N LEU A 131 6.46 6.21 -1.50
CA LEU A 131 6.55 4.99 -2.29
C LEU A 131 6.71 5.30 -3.78
N VAL A 132 5.87 6.19 -4.33
CA VAL A 132 5.98 6.69 -5.72
C VAL A 132 7.32 7.38 -5.94
N ALA A 133 7.75 8.22 -5.00
CA ALA A 133 9.02 8.94 -5.09
C ALA A 133 10.22 7.98 -5.13
N LEU A 134 10.25 6.95 -4.27
CA LEU A 134 11.31 5.93 -4.28
C LEU A 134 11.30 5.10 -5.56
N PHE A 135 10.11 4.77 -6.07
CA PHE A 135 9.97 4.08 -7.35
C PHE A 135 10.55 4.92 -8.50
N ASN A 136 10.19 6.19 -8.57
CA ASN A 136 10.67 7.11 -9.59
C ASN A 136 12.15 7.45 -9.43
N PHE A 137 12.65 7.54 -8.20
CA PHE A 137 14.07 7.71 -7.93
C PHE A 137 14.90 6.59 -8.55
N TYR A 138 14.50 5.33 -8.31
CA TYR A 138 15.23 4.21 -8.88
C TYR A 138 15.06 4.10 -10.40
N ASN A 139 13.88 4.40 -10.94
CA ASN A 139 13.68 4.45 -12.38
C ASN A 139 14.55 5.52 -13.04
N SER A 140 14.61 6.72 -12.46
CA SER A 140 15.48 7.79 -12.95
C SER A 140 16.95 7.39 -12.89
N TYR A 141 17.38 6.76 -11.80
CA TYR A 141 18.75 6.24 -11.63
C TYR A 141 19.09 5.17 -12.68
N SER A 142 18.10 4.35 -13.02
CA SER A 142 18.20 3.25 -13.98
C SER A 142 18.05 3.65 -15.45
N GLY A 143 17.69 4.90 -15.74
CA GLY A 143 17.35 5.35 -17.09
C GLY A 143 16.01 4.83 -17.63
N ASN A 144 15.10 4.39 -16.74
CA ASN A 144 13.74 3.95 -17.08
C ASN A 144 12.73 5.11 -16.99
N ASP A 145 11.58 4.93 -17.64
CA ASP A 145 10.47 5.89 -17.58
C ASP A 145 9.93 6.08 -16.16
N LEU A 146 9.55 7.32 -15.83
CA LEU A 146 8.92 7.66 -14.56
C LEU A 146 7.45 7.22 -14.55
N ILE A 147 7.00 6.73 -13.40
CA ILE A 147 5.58 6.52 -13.15
C ILE A 147 4.92 7.85 -12.80
N THR A 148 3.88 8.17 -13.55
CA THR A 148 3.00 9.32 -13.31
C THR A 148 1.55 8.88 -13.48
N VAL A 149 0.60 9.73 -13.10
CA VAL A 149 -0.84 9.47 -13.29
C VAL A 149 -1.23 9.19 -14.75
N LYS A 150 -0.41 9.61 -15.73
CA LYS A 150 -0.62 9.33 -17.16
C LYS A 150 -0.54 7.84 -17.51
N ILE A 151 0.01 7.01 -16.61
CA ILE A 151 0.03 5.56 -16.80
C ILE A 151 -1.35 4.93 -16.62
N LEU A 152 -2.26 5.65 -15.93
CA LEU A 152 -3.57 5.15 -15.57
C LEU A 152 -4.55 5.33 -16.72
N ASP A 153 -5.23 4.25 -17.04
CA ASP A 153 -6.46 4.22 -17.81
C ASP A 153 -7.60 3.93 -16.84
N VAL A 154 -8.37 4.96 -16.50
CA VAL A 154 -9.49 4.90 -15.54
C VAL A 154 -10.83 4.99 -16.27
N GLU A 155 -10.84 4.90 -17.61
CA GLU A 155 -12.07 4.98 -18.40
C GLU A 155 -12.89 3.68 -18.31
N SER A 156 -12.23 2.56 -18.00
CA SER A 156 -12.87 1.26 -17.89
C SER A 156 -12.19 0.34 -16.86
N MET A 157 -12.91 -0.72 -16.45
CA MET A 157 -12.34 -1.78 -15.61
C MET A 157 -11.13 -2.45 -16.28
N ASP A 158 -11.21 -2.66 -17.60
CA ASP A 158 -10.12 -3.23 -18.40
C ASP A 158 -8.91 -2.27 -18.44
N GLY A 159 -9.16 -0.95 -18.49
CA GLY A 159 -8.14 0.08 -18.35
C GLY A 159 -7.36 -0.02 -17.04
N ILE A 160 -8.06 -0.25 -15.92
CA ILE A 160 -7.41 -0.39 -14.60
C ILE A 160 -6.55 -1.66 -14.56
N LEU A 161 -7.03 -2.76 -15.15
CA LEU A 161 -6.23 -4.00 -15.27
C LEU A 161 -4.99 -3.79 -16.14
N LYS A 162 -5.12 -3.10 -17.28
CA LYS A 162 -3.97 -2.73 -18.13
C LYS A 162 -2.98 -1.84 -17.39
N SER A 163 -3.47 -0.90 -16.59
CA SER A 163 -2.64 -0.03 -15.73
C SER A 163 -1.85 -0.85 -14.72
N LEU A 164 -2.48 -1.85 -14.09
CA LEU A 164 -1.82 -2.78 -13.18
C LEU A 164 -0.71 -3.58 -13.88
N ILE A 165 -1.00 -4.14 -15.06
CA ILE A 165 -0.02 -4.89 -15.87
C ILE A 165 1.18 -4.00 -16.24
N LYS A 166 0.92 -2.73 -16.59
CA LYS A 166 1.98 -1.76 -16.92
C LYS A 166 2.83 -1.40 -15.70
N ILE A 167 2.22 -1.29 -14.51
CA ILE A 167 2.99 -1.11 -13.26
C ILE A 167 3.87 -2.33 -12.99
N TRP A 168 3.36 -3.55 -13.19
CA TRP A 168 4.14 -4.78 -13.02
C TRP A 168 5.30 -4.89 -14.01
N SER A 169 5.11 -4.48 -15.26
CA SER A 169 6.20 -4.48 -16.24
C SER A 169 7.31 -3.50 -15.85
N LEU A 170 6.97 -2.36 -15.25
CA LEU A 170 7.95 -1.42 -14.72
C LEU A 170 8.69 -1.98 -13.49
N PHE A 171 8.00 -2.63 -12.56
CA PHE A 171 8.67 -3.37 -11.47
C PHE A 171 9.62 -4.42 -12.03
N TYR A 172 9.20 -5.19 -13.04
CA TYR A 172 10.05 -6.18 -13.69
C TYR A 172 11.33 -5.56 -14.29
N LEU A 173 11.24 -4.38 -14.89
CA LEU A 173 12.42 -3.65 -15.38
C LEU A 173 13.39 -3.29 -14.25
N GLN A 174 12.89 -2.97 -13.04
CA GLN A 174 13.75 -2.72 -11.89
C GLN A 174 14.58 -3.96 -11.50
N PHE A 175 13.98 -5.14 -11.57
CA PHE A 175 14.67 -6.43 -11.30
C PHE A 175 15.59 -6.90 -12.43
N LYS A 176 15.34 -6.47 -13.68
CA LYS A 176 16.15 -6.89 -14.84
C LYS A 176 17.53 -6.24 -14.85
N ILE A 177 17.67 -5.06 -14.23
CA ILE A 177 18.92 -4.32 -14.14
C ILE A 177 19.84 -5.03 -13.14
N ASN A 178 21.16 -4.92 -13.36
CA ASN A 178 22.19 -5.53 -12.51
C ASN A 178 21.84 -5.38 -11.02
N PHE A 179 22.05 -6.44 -10.23
CA PHE A 179 21.85 -6.44 -8.77
C PHE A 179 22.76 -5.40 -8.11
N ASP A 180 22.29 -4.16 -8.05
CA ASP A 180 22.93 -3.02 -7.39
C ASP A 180 22.53 -3.01 -5.90
N PRO A 181 23.46 -2.81 -4.95
CA PRO A 181 23.13 -2.56 -3.55
C PRO A 181 22.03 -1.50 -3.34
N ILE A 182 21.95 -0.47 -4.19
CA ILE A 182 20.91 0.56 -4.13
C ILE A 182 19.53 -0.05 -4.40
N LEU A 183 19.40 -0.97 -5.35
CA LEU A 183 18.15 -1.68 -5.64
C LEU A 183 17.65 -2.43 -4.40
N ILE A 184 18.54 -3.08 -3.67
CA ILE A 184 18.17 -3.84 -2.47
C ILE A 184 17.61 -2.91 -1.39
N ILE A 185 18.25 -1.76 -1.16
CA ILE A 185 17.78 -0.76 -0.18
C ILE A 185 16.45 -0.17 -0.63
N VAL A 186 16.29 0.16 -1.91
CA VAL A 186 15.04 0.69 -2.46
C VAL A 186 13.92 -0.33 -2.32
N LEU A 187 14.12 -1.58 -2.72
CA LEU A 187 13.11 -2.64 -2.60
C LEU A 187 12.74 -2.90 -1.13
N TYR A 188 13.72 -2.92 -0.23
CA TYR A 188 13.46 -3.03 1.21
C TYR A 188 12.55 -1.89 1.68
N MET A 189 12.93 -0.63 1.39
CA MET A 189 12.14 0.54 1.78
C MET A 189 10.75 0.55 1.14
N GLN A 190 10.64 0.18 -0.13
CA GLN A 190 9.36 0.05 -0.83
C GLN A 190 8.48 -0.95 -0.09
N ILE A 191 8.97 -2.17 0.22
CA ILE A 191 8.19 -3.20 0.94
C ILE A 191 7.73 -2.68 2.31
N CYS A 192 8.64 -2.05 3.08
CA CYS A 192 8.30 -1.45 4.36
C CYS A 192 7.19 -0.41 4.23
N LEU A 193 7.28 0.48 3.24
CA LEU A 193 6.27 1.50 2.98
C LEU A 193 4.96 0.88 2.49
N GLY A 194 4.99 -0.10 1.59
CA GLY A 194 3.81 -0.79 1.11
C GLY A 194 2.98 -1.40 2.24
N LEU A 195 3.64 -1.95 3.26
CA LEU A 195 2.99 -2.40 4.50
C LEU A 195 2.45 -1.23 5.34
N GLY A 196 3.13 -0.08 5.32
CA GLY A 196 2.72 1.15 6.03
C GLY A 196 1.67 2.02 5.33
N VAL A 197 1.39 1.84 4.02
CA VAL A 197 0.39 2.62 3.27
C VAL A 197 -1.03 2.21 3.68
N ALA A 198 -1.23 0.95 4.08
CA ALA A 198 -2.56 0.43 4.37
C ALA A 198 -3.18 1.18 5.58
N PRO A 199 -4.32 1.87 5.41
CA PRO A 199 -4.96 2.57 6.50
C PRO A 199 -5.50 1.58 7.55
N SER A 200 -5.31 1.90 8.83
CA SER A 200 -5.77 1.03 9.90
C SER A 200 -7.26 1.21 10.18
N SER A 201 -7.87 0.19 10.79
CA SER A 201 -9.26 0.29 11.25
C SER A 201 -9.45 1.31 12.38
N ALA A 202 -8.39 1.69 13.10
CA ALA A 202 -8.44 2.76 14.09
C ALA A 202 -8.53 4.14 13.41
N ASP A 203 -7.76 4.36 12.34
CA ASP A 203 -7.74 5.62 11.58
C ASP A 203 -9.11 5.95 11.01
N PHE A 204 -9.77 4.96 10.40
CA PHE A 204 -11.14 5.14 9.89
C PHE A 204 -12.19 5.27 10.98
N LYS A 205 -12.02 4.60 12.13
CA LYS A 205 -13.00 4.67 13.21
C LYS A 205 -13.11 6.09 13.75
N GLN A 206 -11.98 6.80 13.89
CA GLN A 206 -11.97 8.18 14.37
C GLN A 206 -12.62 9.15 13.38
N PHE A 207 -12.34 8.96 12.08
CA PHE A 207 -13.00 9.68 10.99
C PHE A 207 -14.52 9.44 11.00
N LEU A 208 -14.96 8.17 10.96
CA LEU A 208 -16.38 7.81 10.88
C LEU A 208 -17.16 8.32 12.11
N ARG A 209 -16.55 8.19 13.29
CA ARG A 209 -17.13 8.72 14.53
C ARG A 209 -17.37 10.22 14.43
N SER A 210 -16.39 10.98 13.94
CA SER A 210 -16.49 12.43 13.81
C SER A 210 -17.59 12.85 12.82
N PHE A 211 -17.79 12.11 11.73
CA PHE A 211 -18.88 12.36 10.79
C PHE A 211 -20.26 12.01 11.35
N MET A 212 -20.38 10.94 12.14
CA MET A 212 -21.66 10.53 12.73
C MET A 212 -22.08 11.40 13.92
N GLU A 213 -21.13 11.89 14.72
CA GLU A 213 -21.41 12.71 15.89
C GLU A 213 -21.78 14.16 15.52
N HIS A 214 -21.32 14.67 14.36
CA HIS A 214 -21.56 16.05 13.95
C HIS A 214 -22.60 16.12 12.82
N LYS A 215 -23.76 16.71 13.09
CA LYS A 215 -24.83 16.96 12.08
C LYS A 215 -24.30 17.67 10.83
N ILE A 216 -23.32 18.55 11.00
CA ILE A 216 -22.66 19.27 9.91
C ILE A 216 -21.71 18.37 9.13
N GLY A 217 -21.07 17.37 9.76
CA GLY A 217 -20.27 16.37 9.07
C GLY A 217 -21.12 15.56 8.08
N ALA A 218 -22.30 15.11 8.50
CA ALA A 218 -23.26 14.46 7.61
C ALA A 218 -23.71 15.37 6.45
N LEU A 219 -23.95 16.67 6.72
CA LEU A 219 -24.29 17.65 5.68
C LEU A 219 -23.13 17.89 4.70
N ILE A 220 -21.89 17.99 5.19
CA ILE A 220 -20.69 18.12 4.34
C ILE A 220 -20.53 16.88 3.47
N LEU A 221 -20.68 15.67 4.03
CA LEU A 221 -20.59 14.42 3.26
C LEU A 221 -21.68 14.34 2.19
N LEU A 222 -22.90 14.75 2.52
CA LEU A 222 -24.02 14.83 1.59
C LEU A 222 -23.78 15.88 0.50
N LEU A 223 -23.27 17.07 0.84
CA LEU A 223 -22.88 18.09 -0.14
C LEU A 223 -21.73 17.64 -1.04
N LEU A 224 -20.77 16.87 -0.50
CA LEU A 224 -19.68 16.29 -1.28
C LEU A 224 -20.20 15.24 -2.27
N LEU A 225 -21.10 14.35 -1.84
CA LEU A 225 -21.79 13.39 -2.70
C LEU A 225 -22.64 14.08 -3.77
N VAL A 226 -23.40 15.11 -3.40
CA VAL A 226 -24.26 15.87 -4.31
C VAL A 226 -23.43 16.66 -5.32
N SER A 227 -22.38 17.35 -4.89
CA SER A 227 -21.47 18.08 -5.79
C SER A 227 -20.79 17.12 -6.78
N ILE A 228 -20.32 15.96 -6.33
CA ILE A 228 -19.80 14.89 -7.19
C ILE A 228 -20.83 14.44 -8.24
N SER A 229 -22.11 14.32 -7.85
CA SER A 229 -23.17 13.88 -8.75
C SER A 229 -23.67 14.97 -9.73
N LEU A 230 -23.50 16.25 -9.41
CA LEU A 230 -23.97 17.37 -10.23
C LEU A 230 -22.95 17.86 -11.27
N ILE A 231 -21.67 17.49 -11.11
CA ILE A 231 -20.59 17.84 -12.06
C ILE A 231 -20.96 17.53 -13.53
N PRO A 232 -21.46 16.32 -13.88
CA PRO A 232 -21.77 15.98 -15.27
C PRO A 232 -22.96 16.79 -15.85
N VAL A 233 -23.89 17.24 -14.99
CA VAL A 233 -25.08 18.01 -15.40
C VAL A 233 -24.73 19.46 -15.72
N ILE A 234 -23.73 20.01 -15.00
CA ILE A 234 -23.27 21.38 -15.18
C ILE A 234 -22.35 21.50 -16.42
N GLU A 235 -21.49 20.50 -16.68
CA GLU A 235 -20.62 20.47 -17.86
C GLU A 235 -21.41 20.47 -19.18
N ASN A 236 -22.53 19.75 -19.25
CA ASN A 236 -23.36 19.67 -20.46
C ASN A 236 -24.23 20.90 -20.74
N SER A 237 -24.41 21.82 -19.78
CA SER A 237 -25.41 22.88 -19.89
C SER A 237 -24.86 24.28 -20.18
N ASN A 238 -23.65 24.64 -19.71
CA ASN A 238 -23.28 26.06 -19.66
C ASN A 238 -21.90 26.46 -20.23
N GLY A 239 -21.03 25.54 -20.65
CA GLY A 239 -19.73 25.90 -21.24
C GLY A 239 -18.83 26.79 -20.33
N ILE A 240 -18.95 26.65 -19.01
CA ILE A 240 -18.23 27.48 -18.02
C ILE A 240 -16.91 26.81 -17.65
N GLU A 241 -15.78 27.43 -18.02
CA GLU A 241 -14.39 27.00 -17.75
C GLU A 241 -14.07 26.71 -16.26
N TYR A 242 -14.79 27.34 -15.31
CA TYR A 242 -14.53 27.15 -13.87
C TYR A 242 -14.89 25.74 -13.38
N GLY A 243 -15.84 25.07 -14.02
CA GLY A 243 -16.18 23.67 -13.74
C GLY A 243 -14.99 22.76 -14.00
N GLU A 244 -14.34 22.93 -15.17
CA GLU A 244 -13.19 22.14 -15.61
C GLU A 244 -11.98 22.21 -14.67
N PHE A 245 -11.76 23.38 -14.04
CA PHE A 245 -10.63 23.54 -13.12
C PHE A 245 -10.81 22.69 -11.85
N LEU A 246 -11.93 22.84 -11.14
CA LEU A 246 -12.17 22.10 -9.89
C LEU A 246 -12.30 20.59 -10.15
N THR A 247 -12.99 20.20 -11.22
CA THR A 247 -13.11 18.79 -11.62
C THR A 247 -11.74 18.23 -12.01
N GLY A 248 -10.90 19.02 -12.65
CA GLY A 248 -9.50 18.71 -12.94
C GLY A 248 -8.67 18.38 -11.69
N TYR A 249 -8.74 19.19 -10.62
CA TYR A 249 -8.01 18.87 -9.39
C TYR A 249 -8.55 17.64 -8.67
N ILE A 250 -9.88 17.46 -8.63
CA ILE A 250 -10.49 16.30 -7.98
C ILE A 250 -10.11 15.03 -8.73
N THR A 251 -10.24 15.01 -10.06
CA THR A 251 -9.85 13.86 -10.89
C THR A 251 -8.36 13.58 -10.78
N LEU A 252 -7.51 14.60 -10.77
CA LEU A 252 -6.07 14.45 -10.54
C LEU A 252 -5.78 13.82 -9.16
N ALA A 253 -6.43 14.30 -8.09
CA ALA A 253 -6.27 13.75 -6.75
C ALA A 253 -6.73 12.29 -6.68
N LEU A 254 -7.88 11.96 -7.26
CA LEU A 254 -8.39 10.59 -7.32
C LEU A 254 -7.49 9.68 -8.16
N ASN A 255 -6.93 10.18 -9.27
CA ASN A 255 -5.94 9.46 -10.05
C ASN A 255 -4.68 9.14 -9.24
N TYR A 256 -4.20 10.07 -8.40
CA TYR A 256 -3.10 9.76 -7.48
C TYR A 256 -3.49 8.70 -6.43
N VAL A 257 -4.71 8.73 -5.91
CA VAL A 257 -5.20 7.69 -4.98
C VAL A 257 -5.21 6.31 -5.66
N ILE A 258 -5.71 6.22 -6.90
CA ILE A 258 -5.67 4.98 -7.67
C ILE A 258 -4.22 4.56 -7.92
N LEU A 259 -3.35 5.49 -8.36
CA LEU A 259 -1.95 5.20 -8.66
C LEU A 259 -1.23 4.61 -7.45
N ILE A 260 -1.33 5.26 -6.29
CA ILE A 260 -0.72 4.81 -5.04
C ILE A 260 -1.26 3.43 -4.66
N SER A 261 -2.58 3.23 -4.76
CA SER A 261 -3.21 1.95 -4.44
C SER A 261 -2.69 0.84 -5.35
N LEU A 262 -2.62 1.06 -6.67
CA LEU A 262 -2.16 0.06 -7.62
C LEU A 262 -0.67 -0.26 -7.44
N ILE A 263 0.18 0.72 -7.18
CA ILE A 263 1.61 0.50 -6.87
C ILE A 263 1.76 -0.30 -5.58
N SER A 264 1.05 0.10 -4.52
CA SER A 264 1.08 -0.61 -3.24
C SER A 264 0.60 -2.05 -3.37
N ILE A 265 -0.54 -2.29 -4.02
CA ILE A 265 -1.08 -3.64 -4.26
C ILE A 265 -0.10 -4.48 -5.07
N SER A 266 0.47 -3.92 -6.14
CA SER A 266 1.47 -4.60 -6.98
C SER A 266 2.67 -5.05 -6.16
N LEU A 267 3.20 -4.16 -5.33
CA LEU A 267 4.33 -4.45 -4.48
C LEU A 267 4.01 -5.52 -3.43
N LEU A 268 2.85 -5.44 -2.77
CA LEU A 268 2.44 -6.46 -1.80
C LEU A 268 2.31 -7.82 -2.47
N LEU A 269 1.71 -7.90 -3.67
CA LEU A 269 1.60 -9.15 -4.44
C LEU A 269 2.97 -9.73 -4.82
N ILE A 270 3.90 -8.89 -5.29
CA ILE A 270 5.27 -9.29 -5.62
C ILE A 270 6.02 -9.77 -4.36
N SER A 271 5.74 -9.16 -3.20
CA SER A 271 6.41 -9.50 -1.95
C SER A 271 6.02 -10.88 -1.40
N ILE A 272 4.80 -11.39 -1.69
CA ILE A 272 4.33 -12.70 -1.20
C ILE A 272 5.30 -13.85 -1.55
N PRO A 273 5.63 -14.11 -2.83
CA PRO A 273 6.56 -15.19 -3.18
C PRO A 273 7.97 -14.94 -2.62
N LEU A 274 8.43 -13.68 -2.59
CA LEU A 274 9.76 -13.33 -2.06
C LEU A 274 9.87 -13.62 -0.56
N ILE A 275 8.88 -13.20 0.22
CA ILE A 275 8.79 -13.44 1.66
C ILE A 275 8.66 -14.95 1.94
N PHE A 276 7.82 -15.66 1.17
CA PHE A 276 7.68 -17.11 1.28
C PHE A 276 9.02 -17.83 1.08
N ILE A 277 9.74 -17.53 -0.01
CA ILE A 277 11.05 -18.11 -0.29
C ILE A 277 12.06 -17.75 0.80
N GLY A 278 12.09 -16.49 1.24
CA GLY A 278 12.97 -16.02 2.32
C GLY A 278 12.73 -16.76 3.63
N ILE A 279 11.47 -16.98 4.01
CA ILE A 279 11.10 -17.80 5.18
C ILE A 279 11.59 -19.23 5.00
N LYS A 280 11.38 -19.84 3.82
CA LYS A 280 11.81 -21.23 3.59
C LYS A 280 13.32 -21.36 3.66
N PHE A 281 14.05 -20.36 3.20
CA PHE A 281 15.49 -20.28 3.39
C PHE A 281 15.88 -20.20 4.88
N LEU A 282 15.16 -19.39 5.69
CA LEU A 282 15.45 -19.24 7.12
C LEU A 282 15.17 -20.51 7.95
N GLU A 283 14.17 -21.30 7.58
CA GLU A 283 13.83 -22.58 8.25
C GLU A 283 14.91 -23.68 8.06
N ILE A 284 15.75 -23.55 7.03
CA ILE A 284 16.75 -24.56 6.67
C ILE A 284 17.96 -24.50 7.64
N GLY A 285 18.56 -25.66 7.91
CA GLY A 285 19.77 -25.76 8.74
C GLY A 285 20.97 -25.03 8.14
N PHE A 286 21.90 -24.56 8.97
CA PHE A 286 23.05 -23.75 8.54
C PHE A 286 23.83 -24.36 7.35
N MET A 287 24.12 -25.68 7.42
CA MET A 287 24.81 -26.39 6.34
C MET A 287 24.07 -26.33 5.01
N PHE A 288 22.76 -26.52 5.02
CA PHE A 288 21.94 -26.48 3.80
C PHE A 288 21.73 -25.05 3.28
N LYS A 289 21.71 -24.04 4.16
CA LYS A 289 21.74 -22.63 3.74
C LYS A 289 23.02 -22.32 2.98
N PHE A 290 24.17 -22.70 3.54
CA PHE A 290 25.47 -22.54 2.89
C PHE A 290 25.51 -23.26 1.53
N LEU A 291 25.02 -24.50 1.48
CA LEU A 291 24.96 -25.27 0.24
C LEU A 291 24.04 -24.62 -0.81
N SER A 292 22.90 -24.06 -0.41
CA SER A 292 21.99 -23.36 -1.33
C SER A 292 22.66 -22.14 -1.96
N VAL A 293 23.39 -21.35 -1.16
CA VAL A 293 24.16 -20.19 -1.64
C VAL A 293 25.32 -20.63 -2.52
N LEU A 294 26.02 -21.71 -2.17
CA LEU A 294 27.10 -22.26 -2.99
C LEU A 294 26.58 -22.73 -4.35
N ILE A 295 25.43 -23.40 -4.38
CA ILE A 295 24.74 -23.82 -5.61
C ILE A 295 24.37 -22.60 -6.47
N LEU A 296 23.89 -21.50 -5.87
CA LEU A 296 23.63 -20.26 -6.59
C LEU A 296 24.90 -19.72 -7.26
N ILE A 297 26.01 -19.62 -6.50
CA ILE A 297 27.29 -19.09 -7.00
C ILE A 297 27.82 -19.96 -8.14
N LEU A 298 27.83 -21.29 -7.96
CA LEU A 298 28.27 -22.22 -8.99
C LEU A 298 27.37 -22.17 -10.23
N GLY A 299 26.05 -22.15 -10.04
CA GLY A 299 25.09 -22.03 -11.13
C GLY A 299 25.29 -20.75 -11.93
N TYR A 300 25.53 -19.63 -11.25
CA TYR A 300 25.84 -18.36 -11.92
C TYR A 300 27.17 -18.41 -12.67
N LEU A 301 28.23 -18.95 -12.09
CA LEU A 301 29.54 -19.06 -12.73
C LEU A 301 29.51 -19.95 -13.99
N VAL A 302 28.74 -21.04 -13.96
CA VAL A 302 28.62 -21.99 -15.09
C VAL A 302 27.73 -21.43 -16.20
N LEU A 303 26.53 -20.96 -15.85
CA LEU A 303 25.51 -20.59 -16.84
C LEU A 303 25.64 -19.14 -17.31
N ARG A 304 26.33 -18.29 -16.54
CA ARG A 304 26.43 -16.84 -16.73
C ARG A 304 25.07 -16.14 -16.85
N ASP A 305 24.00 -16.78 -16.37
CA ASP A 305 22.65 -16.25 -16.34
C ASP A 305 22.13 -16.27 -14.89
N ILE A 306 21.95 -15.08 -14.31
CA ILE A 306 21.47 -14.89 -12.94
C ILE A 306 20.04 -15.41 -12.76
N ARG A 307 19.21 -15.41 -13.81
CA ARG A 307 17.81 -15.86 -13.73
C ARG A 307 17.76 -17.36 -13.50
N ILE A 308 18.56 -18.11 -14.26
CA ILE A 308 18.64 -19.56 -14.12
C ILE A 308 19.30 -19.90 -12.77
N ALA A 309 20.32 -19.15 -12.35
CA ALA A 309 20.93 -19.32 -11.04
C ALA A 309 19.92 -19.12 -9.88
N ILE A 310 19.07 -18.08 -9.95
CA ILE A 310 18.00 -17.84 -8.96
C ILE A 310 16.97 -18.98 -8.97
N LEU A 311 16.57 -19.48 -10.15
CA LEU A 311 15.67 -20.64 -10.24
C LEU A 311 16.28 -21.88 -9.56
N ILE A 312 17.56 -22.16 -9.83
CA ILE A 312 18.29 -23.26 -9.19
C ILE A 312 18.34 -23.06 -7.66
N LEU A 313 18.60 -21.84 -7.19
CA LEU A 313 18.56 -21.52 -5.76
C LEU A 313 17.19 -21.84 -5.16
N ILE A 314 16.11 -21.34 -5.76
CA ILE A 314 14.74 -21.58 -5.28
C ILE A 314 14.45 -23.09 -5.22
N SER A 315 14.78 -23.83 -6.28
CA SER A 315 14.63 -25.29 -6.30
C SER A 315 15.44 -25.97 -5.19
N SER A 316 16.69 -25.55 -4.96
CA SER A 316 17.55 -26.11 -3.89
C SER A 316 16.97 -25.86 -2.49
N ILE A 317 16.44 -24.66 -2.23
CA ILE A 317 15.80 -24.28 -0.97
C ILE A 317 14.61 -25.20 -0.70
N LEU A 318 13.74 -25.39 -1.70
CA LEU A 318 12.60 -26.27 -1.58
C LEU A 318 13.03 -27.72 -1.32
N ILE A 319 13.98 -28.24 -2.09
CA ILE A 319 14.50 -29.62 -1.95
C ILE A 319 15.07 -29.86 -0.55
N PHE A 320 15.96 -28.99 -0.05
CA PHE A 320 16.58 -29.17 1.25
C PHE A 320 15.60 -29.08 2.41
N ARG A 321 14.56 -28.25 2.27
CA ARG A 321 13.49 -28.19 3.26
C ARG A 321 12.75 -29.53 3.35
N TYR A 322 12.33 -30.10 2.22
CA TYR A 322 11.64 -31.39 2.19
C TYR A 322 12.53 -32.53 2.72
N PHE A 323 13.83 -32.51 2.38
CA PHE A 323 14.79 -33.48 2.91
C PHE A 323 14.96 -33.37 4.43
N GLY A 324 15.05 -32.14 4.96
CA GLY A 324 15.14 -31.89 6.40
C GLY A 324 13.92 -32.41 7.18
N ILE A 325 12.72 -32.31 6.62
CA ILE A 325 11.49 -32.86 7.21
C ILE A 325 11.56 -34.40 7.26
N LEU A 326 11.96 -35.05 6.16
CA LEU A 326 12.08 -36.52 6.10
C LEU A 326 13.09 -37.08 7.11
N THR A 327 14.21 -36.40 7.32
CA THR A 327 15.22 -36.83 8.30
C THR A 327 14.77 -36.65 9.75
N LYS A 328 13.88 -35.69 10.05
CA LYS A 328 13.30 -35.51 11.39
C LYS A 328 12.21 -36.53 11.72
N ILE A 329 11.45 -37.01 10.74
CA ILE A 329 10.39 -38.02 10.94
C ILE A 329 10.97 -39.40 11.29
N ARG A 330 12.25 -39.66 10.96
CA ARG A 330 12.93 -40.94 11.23
C ARG A 330 13.64 -41.01 12.59
N LYS A 331 13.60 -39.96 13.41
CA LYS A 331 14.16 -39.94 14.77
C LYS A 331 13.04 -39.93 15.81
#